data_AF-A0A6G0EFC9-F1
#
_entry.id   AF-A0A6G0EFC9-F1
#
_cell.length_a   1.000
_cell.length_b   1.000
_cell.length_c   1.000
_cell.angle_alpha   90.00
_cell.angle_beta   90.00
_cell.angle_gamma   90.00
#
_symmetry.space_group_name_H-M   'P 1'
#
loop_
_entity.id
_entity.type
_entity.pdbx_description
1 polymer ?
#
loop_
_entity_poly.entity_id
_entity_poly.type
_entity_poly.pdbx_seq_one_letter_code
_entity_poly.pdbx_strand_id
1 'polypeptide(L)'
;MNTLLWILAGFIAYSLLAALLRTRGILPEYVRVQGPLTTIHTRRGRELLDRLAEPKRFWRAWSNIGLGIALVIMVGTFALLLYQAVLIVQNPPAPSQVNQPQNFLVIPGVNDFLPLSVAPEILFGLLVGLVVHEGGHGILSRVEGIDVESMGIVLLTILPVGAFVEPSEESQRRADRGGKSRMFAAGVTNNFAVTIVAFALLFGPVIGSISVAPGVAVAGAYAGSPADAAGIGGGDRVTAIDGTSVNTTQELDAALLAAADRTVSVELDGERTVSVQRQLIVAGSVAGNPANLTVESGSDPIRVTAVNGTPVSTRAGFEAVVGDSRFARLETSAGERTIPVGAYITNVAEEQPLANATGATEPLIVTSLDGTRITSSTDLQVALDGTDPGQTVPVEVYVDGEFRTVDVTLGENPQDGNGFLGVNIFDGTSGLLLTDFGMQEYPAATYLSLLGGDGGDGAGGLANAFGGSPLQLVYVSLLLPLASVVLGIPNFPGFTGEVINFYQVGGPFGFLGGGVFILANLLFWTAWINLQLGLFNCIPGYPLDGGRILRTGAEAIVSRLPVDDRHTVVRTITTSIGLTMLASLLLMIFGPTLLGG
;
A
#
# COMPACT_ATOMS: atom_id res chain seq x y z
N MET A 1 27.70 -17.10 -0.45
CA MET A 1 28.18 -16.34 0.73
C MET A 1 27.06 -15.42 1.18
N ASN A 2 26.77 -15.35 2.48
CA ASN A 2 25.60 -14.64 3.03
C ASN A 2 25.81 -13.11 2.97
N THR A 3 24.85 -12.36 2.42
CA THR A 3 24.85 -10.88 2.38
C THR A 3 25.08 -10.25 3.75
N LEU A 4 24.55 -10.87 4.82
CA LEU A 4 24.74 -10.41 6.20
C LEU A 4 26.21 -10.46 6.65
N LEU A 5 26.99 -11.44 6.18
CA LEU A 5 28.42 -11.51 6.47
C LEU A 5 29.17 -10.35 5.82
N TRP A 6 28.77 -9.92 4.62
CA TRP A 6 29.37 -8.76 3.94
C TRP A 6 29.02 -7.45 4.64
N ILE A 7 27.78 -7.27 5.09
CA ILE A 7 27.36 -6.10 5.88
C ILE A 7 28.17 -6.04 7.18
N LEU A 8 28.27 -7.16 7.90
CA LEU A 8 29.04 -7.23 9.15
C LEU A 8 30.54 -6.96 8.91
N ALA A 9 31.12 -7.56 7.86
CA ALA A 9 32.50 -7.30 7.47
C ALA A 9 32.71 -5.82 7.12
N GLY A 10 31.75 -5.19 6.44
CA GLY A 10 31.74 -3.76 6.15
C GLY A 10 31.72 -2.90 7.41
N PHE A 11 30.85 -3.21 8.39
CA PHE A 11 30.81 -2.52 9.68
C PHE A 11 32.12 -2.67 10.46
N ILE A 12 32.71 -3.86 10.47
CA ILE A 12 34.01 -4.10 11.11
C ILE A 12 35.11 -3.31 10.39
N ALA A 13 35.17 -3.38 9.06
CA ALA A 13 36.16 -2.65 8.26
C ALA A 13 36.06 -1.13 8.45
N TYR A 14 34.84 -0.59 8.42
CA TYR A 14 34.57 0.83 8.72
C TYR A 14 35.05 1.20 10.12
N SER A 15 34.67 0.41 11.13
CA SER A 15 35.04 0.65 12.53
C SER A 15 36.56 0.63 12.74
N LEU A 16 37.25 -0.32 12.11
CA LEU A 16 38.71 -0.45 12.16
C LEU A 16 39.39 0.72 11.46
N LEU A 17 38.90 1.11 10.28
CA LEU A 17 39.41 2.27 9.54
C LEU A 17 39.22 3.56 10.35
N ALA A 18 38.02 3.78 10.89
CA ALA A 18 37.74 4.95 11.71
C ALA A 18 38.58 4.97 12.99
N ALA A 19 38.78 3.82 13.64
CA ALA A 19 39.68 3.71 14.79
C ALA A 19 41.13 4.06 14.40
N LEU A 20 41.62 3.60 13.25
CA LEU A 20 42.95 3.93 12.73
C LEU A 20 43.09 5.43 12.40
N LEU A 21 42.09 6.03 11.78
CA LEU A 21 42.07 7.48 11.48
C LEU A 21 42.05 8.31 12.77
N ARG A 22 41.31 7.84 13.79
CA ARG A 22 41.27 8.46 15.12
C ARG A 22 42.62 8.39 15.82
N THR A 23 43.28 7.23 15.84
CA THR A 23 44.59 7.09 16.49
C THR A 23 45.69 7.89 15.79
N ARG A 24 45.54 8.17 14.48
CA ARG A 24 46.43 9.05 13.72
C ARG A 24 46.10 10.54 13.83
N GLY A 25 45.05 10.93 14.57
CA GLY A 25 44.64 12.33 14.72
C GLY A 25 44.12 12.97 13.43
N ILE A 26 43.68 12.17 12.45
CA ILE A 26 43.18 12.67 11.16
C ILE A 26 41.70 13.07 11.26
N LEU A 27 40.93 12.44 12.16
CA LEU A 27 39.52 12.77 12.35
C LEU A 27 39.35 14.14 13.03
N PRO A 28 38.53 15.04 12.45
CA PRO A 28 38.22 16.33 13.08
C PRO A 28 37.53 16.18 14.44
N GLU A 29 37.73 17.12 15.37
CA GLU A 29 37.14 17.09 16.72
C GLU A 29 35.60 17.03 16.75
N TYR A 30 34.97 17.52 15.68
CA TYR A 30 33.52 17.48 15.53
C TYR A 30 32.97 16.12 15.08
N VAL A 31 33.83 15.17 14.68
CA VAL A 31 33.45 13.81 14.30
C VAL A 31 33.83 12.84 15.42
N ARG A 32 32.85 12.15 15.98
CA ARG A 32 33.07 11.06 16.94
C ARG A 32 32.62 9.76 16.34
N VAL A 33 33.45 8.73 16.43
CA VAL A 33 33.12 7.38 15.94
C VAL A 33 33.19 6.38 17.09
N GLN A 34 32.11 5.63 17.27
CA GLN A 34 31.97 4.51 18.23
C GLN A 34 31.44 3.29 17.49
N GLY A 35 32.34 2.35 17.17
CA GLY A 35 32.00 1.20 16.33
C GLY A 35 31.49 1.66 14.97
N PRO A 36 30.33 1.16 14.49
CA PRO A 36 29.76 1.58 13.22
C PRO A 36 29.05 2.94 13.30
N LEU A 37 28.84 3.51 14.49
CA LEU A 37 28.13 4.78 14.65
C LEU A 37 29.09 5.96 14.56
N THR A 38 28.70 6.97 13.77
CA THR A 38 29.43 8.22 13.59
C THR A 38 28.53 9.39 13.93
N THR A 39 28.93 10.22 14.89
CA THR A 39 28.23 11.45 15.24
C THR A 39 29.01 12.66 14.77
N ILE A 40 28.32 13.58 14.10
CA ILE A 40 28.86 14.84 13.63
C ILE A 40 28.23 15.95 14.47
N HIS A 41 29.01 16.58 15.34
CA HIS A 41 28.56 17.65 16.22
C HIS A 41 28.81 19.03 15.58
N THR A 42 27.92 19.97 15.78
CA THR A 42 28.13 21.36 15.41
C THR A 42 27.58 22.31 16.47
N ARG A 43 28.28 23.43 16.67
CA ARG A 43 27.79 24.56 17.46
C ARG A 43 27.32 25.73 16.59
N ARG A 44 27.61 25.69 15.28
CA ARG A 44 27.30 26.79 14.34
C ARG A 44 25.81 26.96 14.10
N GLY A 45 25.01 25.90 14.24
CA GLY A 45 23.56 25.97 14.07
C GLY A 45 22.84 26.79 15.14
N ARG A 46 23.50 27.16 16.25
CA ARG A 46 22.87 27.97 17.32
C ARG A 46 22.43 29.35 16.85
N GLU A 47 23.25 30.05 16.06
CA GLU A 47 22.88 31.37 15.52
C GLU A 47 21.67 31.28 14.60
N LEU A 48 21.58 30.21 13.82
CA LEU A 48 20.42 29.94 12.98
C LEU A 48 19.17 29.68 13.83
N LEU A 49 19.29 28.87 14.89
CA LEU A 49 18.18 28.66 15.84
C LEU A 49 17.74 29.95 16.51
N ASP A 50 18.68 30.83 16.91
CA ASP A 50 18.35 32.12 17.52
C ASP A 50 17.54 33.02 16.57
N ARG A 51 17.92 33.05 15.28
CA ARG A 51 17.17 33.78 14.25
C ARG A 51 15.80 33.17 14.00
N LEU A 52 15.74 31.84 13.83
CA LEU A 52 14.47 31.15 13.58
C LEU A 52 13.51 31.24 14.78
N ALA A 53 14.03 31.30 16.00
CA ALA A 53 13.26 31.42 17.24
C ALA A 53 12.75 32.84 17.55
N GLU A 54 13.15 33.85 16.77
CA GLU A 54 12.76 35.26 16.98
C GLU A 54 11.23 35.47 17.04
N PRO A 55 10.40 34.82 16.19
CA PRO A 55 8.94 34.89 16.27
C PRO A 55 8.34 34.10 17.45
N LYS A 56 8.75 34.41 18.69
CA LYS A 56 8.40 33.65 19.90
C LYS A 56 6.89 33.40 20.08
N ARG A 57 6.06 34.39 19.74
CA ARG A 57 4.59 34.26 19.84
C ARG A 57 4.04 33.19 18.89
N PHE A 58 4.56 33.16 17.67
CA PHE A 58 4.18 32.16 16.66
C PHE A 58 4.55 30.76 17.13
N TRP A 59 5.81 30.55 17.53
CA TRP A 59 6.28 29.23 17.97
C TRP A 59 5.57 28.71 19.22
N ARG A 60 5.21 29.59 20.15
CA ARG A 60 4.39 29.22 21.32
C ARG A 60 2.98 28.81 20.92
N ALA A 61 2.33 29.54 20.01
CA ALA A 61 1.01 29.17 19.52
C ALA A 61 1.05 27.83 18.77
N TRP A 62 2.04 27.67 17.88
CA TRP A 62 2.30 26.47 17.11
C TRP A 62 2.47 25.23 18.00
N SER A 63 3.39 25.30 18.96
CA SER A 63 3.66 24.19 19.89
C SER A 63 2.52 23.93 20.88
N ASN A 64 1.68 24.92 21.22
CA ASN A 64 0.49 24.68 22.03
C ASN A 64 -0.57 23.87 21.26
N ILE A 65 -0.80 24.20 19.98
CA ILE A 65 -1.68 23.42 19.10
C ILE A 65 -1.15 21.99 19.00
N GLY A 66 0.14 21.87 18.71
CA GLY A 66 0.83 20.59 18.62
C GLY A 66 0.79 19.76 19.89
N LEU A 67 0.97 20.37 21.07
CA LEU A 67 0.82 19.70 22.36
C LEU A 67 -0.60 19.14 22.55
N GLY A 68 -1.62 19.89 22.18
CA GLY A 68 -3.01 19.42 22.22
C GLY A 68 -3.23 18.19 21.33
N ILE A 69 -2.77 18.25 20.07
CA ILE A 69 -2.83 17.14 19.11
C ILE A 69 -2.07 15.93 19.64
N ALA A 70 -0.84 16.11 20.11
CA ALA A 70 0.01 15.05 20.63
C ALA A 70 -0.64 14.34 21.84
N LEU A 71 -1.31 15.07 22.73
CA LEU A 71 -2.04 14.47 23.85
C LEU A 71 -3.24 13.63 23.38
N VAL A 72 -4.01 14.09 22.40
CA VAL A 72 -5.13 13.34 21.83
C VAL A 72 -4.62 12.05 21.16
N ILE A 73 -3.59 12.15 20.32
CA ILE A 73 -2.98 11.00 19.66
C ILE A 73 -2.39 10.04 20.67
N MET A 74 -1.70 10.53 21.70
CA MET A 74 -1.10 9.70 22.75
C MET A 74 -2.15 8.87 23.49
N VAL A 75 -3.26 9.50 23.91
CA VAL A 75 -4.36 8.80 24.59
C VAL A 75 -5.04 7.82 23.66
N GLY A 76 -5.31 8.22 22.40
CA GLY A 76 -5.90 7.35 21.39
C GLY A 76 -5.03 6.13 21.07
N THR A 77 -3.72 6.33 20.90
CA THR A 77 -2.75 5.27 20.62
C THR A 77 -2.61 4.32 21.80
N PHE A 78 -2.61 4.84 23.03
CA PHE A 78 -2.64 4.00 24.24
C PHE A 78 -3.88 3.11 24.29
N ALA A 79 -5.07 3.70 24.10
CA ALA A 79 -6.32 2.97 24.12
C ALA A 79 -6.40 1.93 22.99
N LEU A 80 -5.99 2.30 21.77
CA LEU A 80 -5.98 1.43 20.61
C LEU A 80 -5.04 0.24 20.81
N LEU A 81 -3.79 0.46 21.21
CA LEU A 81 -2.82 -0.62 21.40
C LEU A 81 -3.20 -1.52 22.57
N LEU A 82 -3.77 -0.97 23.64
CA LEU A 82 -4.31 -1.77 24.74
C LEU A 82 -5.48 -2.64 24.27
N TYR A 83 -6.41 -2.07 23.50
CA TYR A 83 -7.54 -2.80 22.92
C TYR A 83 -7.06 -3.92 21.99
N GLN A 84 -6.12 -3.63 21.08
CA GLN A 84 -5.53 -4.62 20.18
C GLN A 84 -4.81 -5.74 20.95
N ALA A 85 -4.06 -5.40 22.00
CA ALA A 85 -3.41 -6.40 22.84
C ALA A 85 -4.41 -7.33 23.54
N VAL A 86 -5.53 -6.78 24.02
CA VAL A 86 -6.62 -7.58 24.61
C VAL A 86 -7.26 -8.49 23.54
N LEU A 87 -7.53 -7.95 22.35
CA LEU A 87 -8.08 -8.74 21.24
C LEU A 87 -7.17 -9.89 20.83
N ILE A 88 -5.86 -9.66 20.71
CA ILE A 88 -4.88 -10.69 20.34
C ILE A 88 -4.82 -11.80 21.41
N VAL A 89 -4.93 -11.45 22.69
CA VAL A 89 -4.95 -12.46 23.77
C VAL A 89 -6.25 -13.26 23.76
N GLN A 90 -7.38 -12.62 23.45
CA GLN A 90 -8.69 -13.27 23.42
C GLN A 90 -8.89 -14.13 22.17
N ASN A 91 -8.47 -13.63 21.01
CA ASN A 91 -8.61 -14.25 19.71
C ASN A 91 -7.30 -14.08 18.93
N PRO A 92 -6.30 -14.95 19.20
CA PRO A 92 -5.01 -14.87 18.51
C PRO A 92 -5.19 -15.00 17.00
N PRO A 93 -4.77 -14.01 16.19
CA PRO A 93 -4.86 -14.13 14.75
C PRO A 93 -3.82 -15.13 14.26
N ALA A 94 -4.14 -15.86 13.20
CA ALA A 94 -3.20 -16.76 12.55
C ALA A 94 -1.97 -15.96 12.04
N PRO A 95 -0.76 -16.55 12.08
CA PRO A 95 0.43 -15.96 11.48
C PRO A 95 0.21 -15.67 10.00
N SER A 96 0.42 -14.42 9.60
CA SER A 96 0.32 -13.96 8.21
C SER A 96 1.57 -13.15 7.86
N GLN A 97 1.82 -12.91 6.56
CA GLN A 97 2.96 -12.09 6.12
C GLN A 97 2.99 -10.71 6.79
N VAL A 98 1.82 -10.12 7.02
CA VAL A 98 1.65 -8.81 7.68
C VAL A 98 2.17 -8.81 9.10
N ASN A 99 1.90 -9.88 9.83
CA ASN A 99 2.20 -9.99 11.26
C ASN A 99 3.60 -10.56 11.52
N GLN A 100 4.41 -10.79 10.48
CA GLN A 100 5.78 -11.23 10.65
C GLN A 100 6.65 -10.10 11.23
N PRO A 101 7.52 -10.37 12.23
CA PRO A 101 8.37 -9.34 12.84
C PRO A 101 9.23 -8.55 11.86
N GLN A 102 9.66 -9.16 10.75
CA GLN A 102 10.46 -8.48 9.72
C GLN A 102 9.69 -7.35 9.01
N ASN A 103 8.36 -7.51 8.86
CA ASN A 103 7.50 -6.57 8.16
C ASN A 103 7.00 -5.41 9.04
N PHE A 104 7.28 -5.45 10.35
CA PHE A 104 7.11 -4.29 11.25
C PHE A 104 8.21 -3.23 11.07
N LEU A 105 9.38 -3.61 10.55
CA LEU A 105 10.48 -2.69 10.32
C LEU A 105 10.34 -2.06 8.93
N VAL A 106 10.41 -0.73 8.86
CA VAL A 106 10.39 0.02 7.59
C VAL A 106 11.81 0.04 7.01
N ILE A 107 12.33 -1.13 6.65
CA ILE A 107 13.67 -1.30 6.07
C ILE A 107 13.49 -1.90 4.66
N PRO A 108 13.72 -1.12 3.60
CA PRO A 108 13.64 -1.60 2.21
C PRO A 108 14.52 -2.83 1.98
N GLY A 109 13.98 -3.84 1.28
CA GLY A 109 14.63 -5.11 0.98
C GLY A 109 14.73 -6.11 2.15
N VAL A 110 14.37 -5.70 3.38
CA VAL A 110 14.13 -6.62 4.51
C VAL A 110 12.62 -6.78 4.75
N ASN A 111 11.88 -5.70 4.54
CA ASN A 111 10.42 -5.70 4.52
C ASN A 111 9.94 -6.21 3.16
N ASP A 112 9.06 -7.21 3.16
CA ASP A 112 8.56 -7.87 1.96
C ASP A 112 7.73 -6.94 1.07
N PHE A 113 7.22 -5.84 1.62
CA PHE A 113 6.38 -4.86 0.94
C PHE A 113 7.17 -3.67 0.35
N LEU A 114 8.45 -3.51 0.73
CA LEU A 114 9.25 -2.33 0.37
C LEU A 114 10.45 -2.72 -0.50
N PRO A 115 10.42 -2.43 -1.82
CA PRO A 115 11.56 -2.75 -2.69
C PRO A 115 12.76 -1.87 -2.38
N LEU A 116 13.97 -2.36 -2.67
CA LEU A 116 15.21 -1.59 -2.49
C LEU A 116 15.28 -0.32 -3.35
N SER A 117 14.51 -0.24 -4.44
CA SER A 117 14.46 0.90 -5.34
C SER A 117 14.00 2.19 -4.66
N VAL A 118 13.17 2.12 -3.62
CA VAL A 118 12.65 3.29 -2.88
C VAL A 118 13.49 3.69 -1.66
N ALA A 119 14.59 2.98 -1.41
CA ALA A 119 15.46 3.27 -0.27
C ALA A 119 16.00 4.71 -0.26
N PRO A 120 16.42 5.32 -1.40
CA PRO A 120 16.89 6.71 -1.40
C PRO A 120 15.84 7.70 -0.91
N GLU A 121 14.59 7.56 -1.33
CA GLU A 121 13.48 8.45 -0.98
C GLU A 121 13.04 8.27 0.47
N ILE A 122 13.05 7.03 0.97
CA ILE A 122 12.83 6.73 2.40
C ILE A 122 13.92 7.37 3.26
N LEU A 123 15.19 7.21 2.88
CA LEU A 123 16.32 7.82 3.60
C LEU A 123 16.26 9.35 3.57
N PHE A 124 15.84 9.93 2.45
CA PHE A 124 15.61 11.37 2.35
C PHE A 124 14.48 11.82 3.28
N GLY A 125 13.33 11.14 3.24
CA GLY A 125 12.19 11.43 4.12
C GLY A 125 12.55 11.30 5.60
N LEU A 126 13.34 10.27 5.96
CA LEU A 126 13.88 10.08 7.31
C LEU A 126 14.82 11.21 7.71
N LEU A 127 15.77 11.59 6.84
CA LEU A 127 16.69 12.70 7.10
C LEU A 127 15.93 14.01 7.34
N VAL A 128 14.97 14.33 6.46
CA VAL A 128 14.10 15.51 6.63
C VAL A 128 13.37 15.43 7.95
N GLY A 129 12.76 14.28 8.26
CA GLY A 129 11.99 14.09 9.48
C GLY A 129 12.82 14.25 10.74
N LEU A 130 14.01 13.65 10.79
CA LEU A 130 14.93 13.76 11.93
C LEU A 130 15.42 15.20 12.12
N VAL A 131 15.85 15.87 11.05
CA VAL A 131 16.35 17.25 11.12
C VAL A 131 15.26 18.21 11.56
N VAL A 132 14.04 18.06 11.03
CA VAL A 132 12.91 18.93 11.36
C VAL A 132 12.38 18.66 12.78
N HIS A 133 12.39 17.39 13.21
CA HIS A 133 12.01 16.99 14.56
C HIS A 133 12.94 17.60 15.61
N GLU A 134 14.23 17.32 15.49
CA GLU A 134 15.26 17.81 16.42
C GLU A 134 15.43 19.32 16.33
N GLY A 135 15.34 19.87 15.12
CA GLY A 135 15.29 21.31 14.88
C GLY A 135 14.11 21.96 15.61
N GLY A 136 12.96 21.29 15.69
CA GLY A 136 11.80 21.73 16.47
C GLY A 136 12.11 21.85 17.96
N HIS A 137 12.73 20.83 18.56
CA HIS A 137 13.21 20.92 19.95
C HIS A 137 14.21 22.05 20.14
N GLY A 138 15.13 22.24 19.20
CA GLY A 138 16.11 23.32 19.23
C GLY A 138 15.48 24.71 19.19
N ILE A 139 14.56 24.95 18.24
CA ILE A 139 13.85 26.22 18.12
C ILE A 139 13.06 26.50 19.40
N LEU A 140 12.25 25.55 19.89
CA LEU A 140 11.46 25.78 21.09
C LEU A 140 12.31 25.88 22.36
N SER A 141 13.47 25.22 22.42
CA SER A 141 14.44 25.45 23.49
C SER A 141 14.81 26.93 23.55
N ARG A 142 15.18 27.54 22.43
CA ARG A 142 15.52 28.99 22.37
C ARG A 142 14.33 29.90 22.67
N VAL A 143 13.12 29.56 22.22
CA VAL A 143 11.89 30.32 22.51
C VAL A 143 11.55 30.36 23.99
N GLU A 144 11.82 29.26 24.71
CA GLU A 144 11.53 29.10 26.14
C GLU A 144 12.75 29.42 27.05
N GLY A 145 13.86 29.87 26.47
CA GLY A 145 15.06 30.27 27.24
C GLY A 145 15.87 29.08 27.77
N ILE A 146 15.78 27.93 27.11
CA ILE A 146 16.58 26.73 27.32
C ILE A 146 17.78 26.80 26.37
N ASP A 147 18.99 26.66 26.94
CA ASP A 147 20.23 26.73 26.17
C ASP A 147 20.48 25.43 25.42
N VAL A 148 21.08 25.52 24.23
CA VAL A 148 21.41 24.34 23.39
C VAL A 148 22.93 24.16 23.39
N GLU A 149 23.41 23.07 24.00
CA GLU A 149 24.84 22.77 24.17
C GLU A 149 25.47 22.20 22.91
N SER A 150 24.78 21.34 22.18
CA SER A 150 25.25 20.83 20.92
C SER A 150 24.09 20.37 20.04
N MET A 151 24.35 20.21 18.75
CA MET A 151 23.43 19.58 17.82
C MET A 151 24.22 18.81 16.78
N GLY A 152 23.59 17.87 16.09
CA GLY A 152 24.30 17.06 15.12
C GLY A 152 23.47 15.99 14.43
N ILE A 153 24.16 15.17 13.65
CA ILE A 153 23.61 14.03 12.93
C ILE A 153 24.33 12.77 13.42
N VAL A 154 23.56 11.70 13.58
CA VAL A 154 24.02 10.34 13.85
C VAL A 154 23.93 9.54 12.57
N LEU A 155 25.04 8.96 12.16
CA LEU A 155 25.16 8.11 10.99
C LEU A 155 25.49 6.67 11.42
N LEU A 156 24.80 5.69 10.85
CA LEU A 156 25.26 4.31 10.81
C LEU A 156 26.20 4.18 9.62
N THR A 157 27.50 4.20 9.89
CA THR A 157 28.57 4.39 8.90
C THR A 157 28.36 5.71 8.15
N ILE A 158 27.77 5.66 6.95
CA ILE A 158 27.43 6.81 6.11
C ILE A 158 25.92 7.09 6.05
N LEU A 159 25.07 6.17 6.53
CA LEU A 159 23.62 6.28 6.44
C LEU A 159 23.08 7.12 7.60
N PRO A 160 22.28 8.17 7.36
CA PRO A 160 21.67 8.93 8.44
C PRO A 160 20.63 8.09 9.17
N VAL A 161 20.85 7.90 10.47
CA VAL A 161 19.97 7.13 11.36
C VAL A 161 19.41 7.95 12.51
N GLY A 162 19.92 9.16 12.73
CA GLY A 162 19.44 10.07 13.75
C GLY A 162 19.89 11.50 13.51
N ALA A 163 19.17 12.46 14.09
CA ALA A 163 19.70 13.77 14.40
C ALA A 163 19.58 13.95 15.92
N PHE A 164 20.23 14.97 16.48
CA PHE A 164 20.00 15.33 17.87
C PHE A 164 20.17 16.83 18.08
N VAL A 165 19.39 17.36 19.00
CA VAL A 165 19.66 18.62 19.69
C VAL A 165 19.81 18.34 21.17
N GLU A 166 20.89 18.82 21.77
CA GLU A 166 21.23 18.63 23.17
C GLU A 166 20.95 19.91 23.97
N PRO A 167 19.76 20.04 24.56
CA PRO A 167 19.45 21.13 25.48
C PRO A 167 20.17 20.96 26.82
N SER A 168 20.59 22.08 27.42
CA SER A 168 21.31 22.08 28.70
C SER A 168 20.39 21.67 29.85
N GLU A 169 20.75 20.61 30.57
CA GLU A 169 19.98 20.09 31.70
C GLU A 169 19.69 21.15 32.77
N GLU A 170 20.65 22.03 33.05
CA GLU A 170 20.49 23.07 34.07
C GLU A 170 19.42 24.08 33.67
N SER A 171 19.45 24.56 32.43
CA SER A 171 18.44 25.47 31.89
C SER A 171 17.07 24.80 31.76
N GLN A 172 17.04 23.52 31.37
CA GLN A 172 15.81 22.72 31.33
C GLN A 172 15.18 22.54 32.71
N ARG A 173 15.98 22.31 33.76
CA ARG A 173 15.44 22.19 35.13
C ARG A 173 14.80 23.49 35.59
N ARG A 174 15.38 24.64 35.23
CA ARG A 174 14.87 26.00 35.54
C ARG A 174 13.62 26.41 34.76
N ALA A 175 13.41 25.87 33.56
CA ALA A 175 12.25 26.20 32.74
C ALA A 175 10.92 25.79 33.40
N ASP A 176 9.85 26.53 33.14
CA ASP A 176 8.51 26.18 33.62
C ASP A 176 7.97 24.93 32.89
N ARG A 177 6.97 24.29 33.51
CA ARG A 177 6.38 23.06 32.97
C ARG A 177 5.77 23.26 31.58
N GLY A 178 5.16 24.42 31.33
CA GLY A 178 4.58 24.74 30.03
C GLY A 178 5.65 24.88 28.95
N GLY A 179 6.76 25.54 29.27
CA GLY A 179 7.94 25.63 28.40
C GLY A 179 8.50 24.25 28.05
N LYS A 180 8.64 23.36 29.04
CA LYS A 180 9.10 21.97 28.79
C LYS A 180 8.13 21.18 27.92
N SER A 181 6.84 21.22 28.21
CA SER A 181 5.83 20.52 27.41
C SER A 181 5.80 20.99 25.96
N ARG A 182 5.90 22.32 25.72
CA ARG A 182 6.00 22.88 24.36
C ARG A 182 7.26 22.43 23.64
N MET A 183 8.40 22.42 24.34
CA MET A 183 9.66 21.93 23.79
C MET A 183 9.57 20.46 23.39
N PHE A 184 9.01 19.57 24.22
CA PHE A 184 8.84 18.16 23.87
C PHE A 184 7.80 17.94 22.76
N ALA A 185 6.74 18.74 22.68
CA ALA A 185 5.76 18.61 21.60
C ALA A 185 6.27 19.15 20.25
N ALA A 186 7.30 20.00 20.25
CA ALA A 186 7.76 20.70 19.06
C ALA A 186 8.20 19.77 17.91
N GLY A 187 8.95 18.72 18.21
CA GLY A 187 9.43 17.77 17.21
C GLY A 187 8.28 17.10 16.48
N VAL A 188 7.38 16.48 17.24
CA VAL A 188 6.12 15.87 16.75
C VAL A 188 5.32 16.85 15.90
N THR A 189 5.12 18.08 16.39
CA THR A 189 4.32 19.09 15.68
C THR A 189 4.92 19.43 14.31
N ASN A 190 6.24 19.56 14.24
CA ASN A 190 6.91 19.88 12.99
C ASN A 190 6.88 18.72 12.00
N ASN A 191 6.95 17.47 12.45
CA ASN A 191 6.76 16.32 11.56
C ASN A 191 5.35 16.28 10.95
N PHE A 192 4.31 16.59 11.73
CA PHE A 192 2.96 16.71 11.19
C PHE A 192 2.85 17.87 10.19
N ALA A 193 3.52 19.01 10.41
CA ALA A 193 3.58 20.08 9.40
C ALA A 193 4.24 19.62 8.09
N VAL A 194 5.39 18.95 8.17
CA VAL A 194 6.06 18.41 6.98
C VAL A 194 5.15 17.45 6.25
N THR A 195 4.45 16.59 6.99
CA THR A 195 3.46 15.65 6.43
C THR A 195 2.37 16.38 5.66
N ILE A 196 1.75 17.40 6.26
CA ILE A 196 0.67 18.17 5.65
C ILE A 196 1.16 18.87 4.38
N VAL A 197 2.32 19.51 4.44
CA VAL A 197 2.90 20.21 3.27
C VAL A 197 3.26 19.23 2.17
N ALA A 198 3.88 18.11 2.52
CA ALA A 198 4.30 17.10 1.54
C ALA A 198 3.11 16.46 0.84
N PHE A 199 2.06 16.07 1.57
CA PHE A 199 0.83 15.55 0.97
C PHE A 199 0.06 16.60 0.16
N ALA A 200 0.01 17.85 0.62
CA ALA A 200 -0.64 18.92 -0.13
C ALA A 200 0.05 19.18 -1.49
N LEU A 201 1.38 19.14 -1.51
CA LEU A 201 2.16 19.24 -2.75
C LEU A 201 2.02 18.00 -3.62
N LEU A 202 1.99 16.81 -3.01
CA LEU A 202 1.80 15.55 -3.72
C LEU A 202 0.44 15.54 -4.42
N PHE A 203 -0.66 15.56 -3.67
CA PHE A 203 -2.02 15.40 -4.21
C PHE A 203 -2.46 16.56 -5.10
N GLY A 204 -1.91 17.76 -4.88
CA GLY A 204 -2.22 18.92 -5.72
C GLY A 204 -1.40 18.93 -7.01
N PRO A 205 -0.38 19.79 -7.11
CA PRO A 205 0.28 20.07 -8.39
C PRO A 205 1.12 18.91 -8.92
N VAL A 206 1.62 17.99 -8.08
CA VAL A 206 2.47 16.88 -8.53
C VAL A 206 1.65 15.77 -9.17
N ILE A 207 0.66 15.21 -8.46
CA ILE A 207 -0.24 14.20 -9.02
C ILE A 207 -1.08 14.78 -10.17
N GLY A 208 -1.51 16.05 -10.08
CA GLY A 208 -2.17 16.74 -11.19
C GLY A 208 -1.28 16.98 -12.42
N SER A 209 0.01 16.66 -12.36
CA SER A 209 0.94 16.66 -13.50
C SER A 209 1.22 15.25 -14.05
N ILE A 210 0.55 14.22 -13.54
CA ILE A 210 0.71 12.81 -13.96
C ILE A 210 -0.64 12.32 -14.52
N SER A 211 -0.61 11.66 -15.67
CA SER A 211 -1.76 10.94 -16.22
C SER A 211 -1.36 9.50 -16.58
N VAL A 212 -2.35 8.62 -16.77
CA VAL A 212 -2.10 7.28 -17.32
C VAL A 212 -1.58 7.41 -18.76
N ALA A 213 -0.58 6.62 -19.13
CA ALA A 213 -0.06 6.56 -20.49
C ALA A 213 -1.00 5.71 -21.38
N PRO A 214 -1.19 6.03 -22.67
CA PRO A 214 -2.09 5.28 -23.55
C PRO A 214 -1.68 3.82 -23.72
N GLY A 215 -2.58 2.88 -23.47
CA GLY A 215 -2.34 1.44 -23.59
C GLY A 215 -2.57 0.68 -22.30
N VAL A 216 -2.68 -0.64 -22.39
CA VAL A 216 -2.94 -1.52 -21.24
C VAL A 216 -1.63 -1.85 -20.54
N ALA A 217 -1.51 -1.45 -19.27
CA ALA A 217 -0.33 -1.66 -18.46
C ALA A 217 -0.19 -3.14 -18.06
N VAL A 218 0.99 -3.73 -18.29
CA VAL A 218 1.26 -5.14 -17.99
C VAL A 218 1.96 -5.26 -16.64
N ALA A 219 1.29 -5.83 -15.64
CA ALA A 219 1.92 -6.19 -14.36
C ALA A 219 2.90 -7.36 -14.51
N GLY A 220 2.58 -8.27 -15.44
CA GLY A 220 3.39 -9.45 -15.75
C GLY A 220 2.63 -10.38 -16.70
N ALA A 221 3.19 -11.56 -16.93
CA ALA A 221 2.52 -12.64 -17.65
C ALA A 221 2.51 -13.91 -16.80
N TYR A 222 1.50 -14.76 -16.99
CA TYR A 222 1.50 -16.08 -16.36
C TYR A 222 2.64 -16.90 -16.96
N ALA A 223 3.47 -17.52 -16.12
CA ALA A 223 4.60 -18.34 -16.58
C ALA A 223 4.12 -19.42 -17.57
N GLY A 224 4.79 -19.59 -18.71
CA GLY A 224 4.42 -20.56 -19.74
C GLY A 224 3.20 -20.21 -20.59
N SER A 225 2.62 -19.02 -20.41
CA SER A 225 1.54 -18.47 -21.24
C SER A 225 2.04 -17.96 -22.61
N PRO A 226 1.13 -17.69 -23.57
CA PRO A 226 1.50 -17.06 -24.84
C PRO A 226 2.21 -15.71 -24.70
N ALA A 227 1.78 -14.85 -23.78
CA ALA A 227 2.41 -13.57 -23.51
C ALA A 227 3.84 -13.74 -22.96
N ASP A 228 4.02 -14.64 -21.99
CA ASP A 228 5.35 -14.98 -21.43
C ASP A 228 6.29 -15.54 -22.50
N ALA A 229 5.79 -16.46 -23.33
CA ALA A 229 6.56 -17.04 -24.45
C ALA A 229 6.98 -16.01 -25.51
N ALA A 230 6.23 -14.91 -25.65
CA ALA A 230 6.55 -13.80 -26.53
C ALA A 230 7.46 -12.73 -25.88
N GLY A 231 7.82 -12.91 -24.60
CA GLY A 231 8.62 -11.96 -23.84
C GLY A 231 7.87 -10.68 -23.48
N ILE A 232 6.56 -10.78 -23.27
CA ILE A 232 5.73 -9.71 -22.70
C ILE A 232 5.81 -9.86 -21.18
N GLY A 233 6.32 -8.84 -20.51
CA GLY A 233 6.61 -8.88 -19.07
C GLY A 233 6.12 -7.65 -18.33
N GLY A 234 6.43 -7.61 -17.03
CA GLY A 234 6.17 -6.44 -16.20
C GLY A 234 6.80 -5.18 -16.81
N GLY A 235 6.05 -4.09 -16.82
CA GLY A 235 6.51 -2.80 -17.34
C GLY A 235 6.18 -2.53 -18.79
N ASP A 236 5.83 -3.54 -19.58
CA ASP A 236 5.34 -3.34 -20.95
C ASP A 236 3.94 -2.70 -20.95
N ARG A 237 3.62 -1.96 -22.00
CA ARG A 237 2.28 -1.42 -22.24
C ARG A 237 1.75 -1.89 -23.60
N VAL A 238 0.68 -2.67 -23.60
CA VAL A 238 0.06 -3.12 -24.86
C VAL A 238 -0.71 -1.95 -25.47
N THR A 239 -0.29 -1.53 -26.66
CA THR A 239 -0.79 -0.31 -27.33
C THR A 239 -1.58 -0.62 -28.60
N ALA A 240 -1.36 -1.78 -29.22
CA ALA A 240 -2.18 -2.25 -30.34
C ALA A 240 -2.17 -3.78 -30.48
N ILE A 241 -3.26 -4.33 -31.02
CA ILE A 241 -3.38 -5.71 -31.49
C ILE A 241 -3.74 -5.70 -32.98
N ASP A 242 -2.92 -6.34 -33.81
CA ASP A 242 -3.07 -6.38 -35.27
C ASP A 242 -3.28 -4.98 -35.91
N GLY A 243 -2.61 -3.97 -35.36
CA GLY A 243 -2.72 -2.58 -35.81
C GLY A 243 -3.96 -1.83 -35.29
N THR A 244 -4.84 -2.48 -34.54
CA THR A 244 -5.95 -1.84 -33.82
C THR A 244 -5.42 -1.30 -32.50
N SER A 245 -5.41 0.03 -32.35
CA SER A 245 -4.99 0.67 -31.09
C SER A 245 -5.91 0.28 -29.94
N VAL A 246 -5.31 0.04 -28.78
CA VAL A 246 -6.01 -0.30 -27.53
C VAL A 246 -5.48 0.57 -26.40
N ASN A 247 -6.38 1.15 -25.63
CA ASN A 247 -6.07 2.04 -24.50
C ASN A 247 -6.64 1.52 -23.17
N THR A 248 -7.62 0.63 -23.25
CA THR A 248 -8.28 0.01 -22.09
C THR A 248 -8.28 -1.50 -22.23
N THR A 249 -8.46 -2.20 -21.10
CA THR A 249 -8.56 -3.66 -21.08
C THR A 249 -9.76 -4.15 -21.88
N GLN A 250 -10.86 -3.41 -21.86
CA GLN A 250 -12.03 -3.72 -22.68
C GLN A 250 -11.71 -3.64 -24.18
N GLU A 251 -10.96 -2.63 -24.62
CA GLU A 251 -10.50 -2.51 -26.02
C GLU A 251 -9.53 -3.64 -26.39
N LEU A 252 -8.63 -4.01 -25.47
CA LEU A 252 -7.71 -5.13 -25.66
C LEU A 252 -8.46 -6.47 -25.80
N ASP A 253 -9.41 -6.73 -24.91
CA ASP A 253 -10.22 -7.94 -24.97
C ASP A 253 -11.07 -7.99 -26.24
N ALA A 254 -11.71 -6.89 -26.61
CA ALA A 254 -12.46 -6.79 -27.85
C ALA A 254 -11.57 -7.05 -29.09
N ALA A 255 -10.35 -6.49 -29.12
CA ALA A 255 -9.41 -6.70 -30.21
C ALA A 255 -8.95 -8.16 -30.29
N LEU A 256 -8.68 -8.82 -29.16
CA LEU A 256 -8.30 -10.24 -29.11
C LEU A 256 -9.44 -11.16 -29.53
N LEU A 257 -10.68 -10.85 -29.13
CA LEU A 257 -11.87 -11.61 -29.54
C LEU A 257 -12.16 -11.45 -31.04
N ALA A 258 -11.98 -10.24 -31.59
CA ALA A 258 -12.18 -9.96 -33.00
C ALA A 258 -11.08 -10.57 -33.91
N ALA A 259 -9.88 -10.80 -33.38
CA ALA A 259 -8.78 -11.39 -34.14
C ALA A 259 -9.09 -12.84 -34.54
N ALA A 260 -9.18 -13.10 -35.85
CA ALA A 260 -9.50 -14.42 -36.39
C ALA A 260 -8.30 -15.39 -36.32
N ASP A 261 -7.07 -14.88 -36.41
CA ASP A 261 -5.87 -15.68 -36.53
C ASP A 261 -5.30 -16.10 -35.18
N ARG A 262 -4.81 -17.34 -35.07
CA ARG A 262 -4.14 -17.82 -33.86
C ARG A 262 -2.92 -17.00 -33.47
N THR A 263 -2.22 -16.42 -34.44
CA THR A 263 -1.05 -15.56 -34.18
C THR A 263 -1.46 -14.12 -34.37
N VAL A 264 -1.23 -13.29 -33.35
CA VAL A 264 -1.53 -11.85 -33.39
C VAL A 264 -0.25 -11.04 -33.27
N SER A 265 -0.23 -9.90 -33.94
CA SER A 265 0.81 -8.89 -33.83
C SER A 265 0.48 -7.94 -32.69
N VAL A 266 1.39 -7.80 -31.72
CA VAL A 266 1.18 -6.99 -30.52
C VAL A 266 2.18 -5.85 -30.51
N GLU A 267 1.68 -4.62 -30.48
CA GLU A 267 2.51 -3.43 -30.30
C GLU A 267 2.67 -3.13 -28.80
N LEU A 268 3.92 -3.02 -28.38
CA LEU A 268 4.33 -2.73 -27.01
C LEU A 268 5.00 -1.37 -26.98
N ASP A 269 4.53 -0.54 -26.04
CA ASP A 269 5.03 0.81 -25.74
C ASP A 269 4.93 1.83 -26.89
N GLY A 270 4.34 1.46 -28.03
CA GLY A 270 4.39 2.22 -29.27
C GLY A 270 5.75 2.14 -29.99
N GLU A 271 6.64 1.24 -29.56
CA GLU A 271 8.03 1.18 -30.05
C GLU A 271 8.37 -0.13 -30.74
N ARG A 272 7.89 -1.26 -30.19
CA ARG A 272 8.22 -2.60 -30.69
C ARG A 272 6.98 -3.43 -30.95
N THR A 273 7.09 -4.32 -31.92
CA THR A 273 6.02 -5.27 -32.25
C THR A 273 6.52 -6.69 -32.04
N VAL A 274 5.75 -7.52 -31.35
CA VAL A 274 6.03 -8.94 -31.14
C VAL A 274 4.89 -9.80 -31.69
N SER A 275 5.20 -11.01 -32.11
CA SER A 275 4.17 -11.98 -32.54
C SER A 275 3.82 -12.91 -31.39
N VAL A 276 2.55 -12.92 -30.98
CA VAL A 276 2.04 -13.80 -29.92
C VAL A 276 1.25 -14.93 -30.56
N GLN A 277 1.71 -16.17 -30.37
CA GLN A 277 0.97 -17.35 -30.79
C GLN A 277 0.00 -17.76 -29.68
N ARG A 278 -1.27 -17.36 -29.82
CA ARG A 278 -2.32 -17.59 -28.84
C ARG A 278 -2.59 -19.07 -28.61
N GLN A 279 -2.87 -19.40 -27.37
CA GLN A 279 -3.22 -20.75 -26.91
C GLN A 279 -4.15 -20.63 -25.72
N LEU A 280 -5.29 -21.30 -25.79
CA LEU A 280 -6.27 -21.29 -24.71
C LEU A 280 -5.70 -22.05 -23.51
N ILE A 281 -5.62 -21.36 -22.38
CA ILE A 281 -5.08 -21.86 -21.13
C ILE A 281 -6.00 -21.52 -19.96
N VAL A 282 -5.95 -22.35 -18.93
CA VAL A 282 -6.42 -22.01 -17.59
C VAL A 282 -5.24 -21.44 -16.83
N ALA A 283 -5.21 -20.12 -16.65
CA ALA A 283 -4.14 -19.40 -15.98
C ALA A 283 -4.33 -19.32 -14.45
N GLY A 284 -5.53 -19.61 -13.97
CA GLY A 284 -5.92 -19.57 -12.57
C GLY A 284 -7.24 -20.29 -12.34
N SER A 285 -7.55 -20.58 -11.08
CA SER A 285 -8.79 -21.28 -10.70
C SER A 285 -9.19 -20.97 -9.27
N VAL A 286 -10.49 -20.96 -9.00
CA VAL A 286 -11.03 -20.91 -7.63
C VAL A 286 -11.25 -22.31 -7.05
N ALA A 287 -11.04 -22.49 -5.75
CA ALA A 287 -11.34 -23.76 -5.09
C ALA A 287 -12.84 -24.12 -5.22
N GLY A 288 -13.14 -25.39 -5.42
CA GLY A 288 -14.53 -25.85 -5.59
C GLY A 288 -15.15 -25.58 -6.98
N ASN A 289 -14.35 -25.17 -7.97
CA ASN A 289 -14.83 -25.05 -9.34
C ASN A 289 -15.33 -26.42 -9.88
N PRO A 290 -16.32 -26.46 -10.79
CA PRO A 290 -16.90 -27.70 -11.30
C PRO A 290 -15.92 -28.58 -12.09
N ALA A 291 -14.80 -28.04 -12.57
CA ALA A 291 -13.78 -28.82 -13.27
C ALA A 291 -12.88 -29.60 -12.31
N ASN A 292 -12.92 -29.30 -11.01
CA ASN A 292 -11.98 -29.80 -10.01
C ASN A 292 -10.52 -29.65 -10.47
N LEU A 293 -10.20 -28.48 -11.04
CA LEU A 293 -8.85 -28.12 -11.44
C LEU A 293 -8.29 -27.11 -10.45
N THR A 294 -6.99 -27.18 -10.21
CA THR A 294 -6.28 -26.22 -9.37
C THR A 294 -5.03 -25.78 -10.10
N VAL A 295 -4.91 -24.47 -10.31
CA VAL A 295 -3.71 -23.82 -10.87
C VAL A 295 -3.11 -22.96 -9.77
N GLU A 296 -1.94 -23.38 -9.28
CA GLU A 296 -1.21 -22.65 -8.26
C GLU A 296 -0.48 -21.44 -8.88
N SER A 297 -0.38 -20.34 -8.13
CA SER A 297 0.37 -19.17 -8.58
C SER A 297 1.83 -19.55 -8.86
N GLY A 298 2.32 -19.24 -10.07
CA GLY A 298 3.68 -19.56 -10.51
C GLY A 298 3.88 -20.97 -11.07
N SER A 299 2.82 -21.78 -11.18
CA SER A 299 2.85 -23.05 -11.91
C SER A 299 2.54 -22.88 -13.40
N ASP A 300 2.95 -23.86 -14.23
CA ASP A 300 2.58 -23.88 -15.64
C ASP A 300 1.05 -23.96 -15.80
N PRO A 301 0.44 -23.16 -16.68
CA PRO A 301 -1.00 -23.14 -16.86
C PRO A 301 -1.48 -24.42 -17.55
N ILE A 302 -2.72 -24.80 -17.27
CA ILE A 302 -3.33 -25.98 -17.88
C ILE A 302 -3.77 -25.62 -19.30
N ARG A 303 -3.26 -26.32 -20.32
CA ARG A 303 -3.60 -26.06 -21.73
C ARG A 303 -4.95 -26.67 -22.06
N VAL A 304 -5.82 -25.91 -22.72
CA VAL A 304 -7.09 -26.40 -23.28
C VAL A 304 -6.86 -26.64 -24.77
N THR A 305 -6.92 -27.90 -25.18
CA THR A 305 -6.57 -28.33 -26.54
C THR A 305 -7.79 -28.49 -27.44
N ALA A 306 -8.93 -28.86 -26.87
CA ALA A 306 -10.20 -28.97 -27.57
C ALA A 306 -11.38 -28.72 -26.63
N VAL A 307 -12.49 -28.30 -27.19
CA VAL A 307 -13.78 -28.12 -26.53
C VAL A 307 -14.81 -28.91 -27.33
N ASN A 308 -15.59 -29.76 -26.67
CA ASN A 308 -16.59 -30.62 -27.31
C ASN A 308 -16.01 -31.45 -28.48
N GLY A 309 -14.74 -31.86 -28.43
CA GLY A 309 -14.04 -32.57 -29.51
C GLY A 309 -13.53 -31.70 -30.66
N THR A 310 -13.75 -30.39 -30.61
CA THR A 310 -13.26 -29.42 -31.60
C THR A 310 -11.99 -28.75 -31.08
N PRO A 311 -10.86 -28.80 -31.80
CA PRO A 311 -9.64 -28.10 -31.39
C PRO A 311 -9.88 -26.58 -31.25
N VAL A 312 -9.44 -26.01 -30.14
CA VAL A 312 -9.54 -24.56 -29.87
C VAL A 312 -8.19 -24.00 -29.45
N SER A 313 -7.96 -22.72 -29.72
CA SER A 313 -6.73 -22.03 -29.29
C SER A 313 -6.97 -20.61 -28.82
N THR A 314 -8.20 -20.11 -28.94
CA THR A 314 -8.58 -18.74 -28.60
C THR A 314 -9.86 -18.74 -27.77
N ARG A 315 -10.11 -17.63 -27.06
CA ARG A 315 -11.36 -17.44 -26.29
C ARG A 315 -12.58 -17.37 -27.21
N ALA A 316 -12.49 -16.61 -28.31
CA ALA A 316 -13.52 -16.56 -29.34
C ALA A 316 -13.81 -17.96 -29.94
N GLY A 317 -12.77 -18.80 -30.10
CA GLY A 317 -12.96 -20.19 -30.53
C GLY A 317 -13.67 -21.05 -29.48
N PHE A 318 -13.39 -20.84 -28.19
CA PHE A 318 -14.14 -21.47 -27.11
C PHE A 318 -15.61 -21.04 -27.14
N GLU A 319 -15.90 -19.75 -27.20
CA GLU A 319 -17.26 -19.19 -27.24
C GLU A 319 -18.05 -19.72 -28.45
N ALA A 320 -17.43 -19.73 -29.63
CA ALA A 320 -18.06 -20.24 -30.85
C ALA A 320 -18.41 -21.74 -30.79
N VAL A 321 -17.55 -22.55 -30.17
CA VAL A 321 -17.78 -24.00 -30.04
C VAL A 321 -18.81 -24.32 -28.95
N VAL A 322 -18.85 -23.54 -27.88
CA VAL A 322 -19.86 -23.69 -26.82
C VAL A 322 -21.24 -23.26 -27.34
N GLY A 323 -21.33 -22.08 -27.97
CA GLY A 323 -22.60 -21.49 -28.40
C GLY A 323 -23.64 -21.49 -27.29
N ASP A 324 -24.85 -21.99 -27.60
CA ASP A 324 -25.96 -22.07 -26.64
C ASP A 324 -25.88 -23.27 -25.69
N SER A 325 -24.80 -24.06 -25.75
CA SER A 325 -24.66 -25.24 -24.91
C SER A 325 -24.50 -24.85 -23.44
N ARG A 326 -25.31 -25.47 -22.57
CA ARG A 326 -25.21 -25.31 -21.11
C ARG A 326 -23.95 -25.93 -20.51
N PHE A 327 -23.38 -26.94 -21.17
CA PHE A 327 -22.17 -27.64 -20.75
C PHE A 327 -21.11 -27.60 -21.85
N ALA A 328 -19.84 -27.60 -21.42
CA ALA A 328 -18.68 -27.76 -22.29
C ALA A 328 -17.78 -28.89 -21.78
N ARG A 329 -17.40 -29.80 -22.68
CA ARG A 329 -16.36 -30.80 -22.45
C ARG A 329 -15.00 -30.22 -22.84
N LEU A 330 -14.15 -29.97 -21.86
CA LEU A 330 -12.79 -29.46 -22.02
C LEU A 330 -11.80 -30.62 -22.09
N GLU A 331 -11.02 -30.69 -23.17
CA GLU A 331 -9.87 -31.57 -23.28
C GLU A 331 -8.61 -30.80 -22.90
N THR A 332 -8.07 -31.08 -21.71
CA THR A 332 -6.97 -30.31 -21.15
C THR A 332 -5.70 -31.14 -20.95
N SER A 333 -4.56 -30.48 -20.74
CA SER A 333 -3.32 -31.15 -20.32
C SER A 333 -3.43 -31.85 -18.96
N ALA A 334 -4.45 -31.54 -18.16
CA ALA A 334 -4.77 -32.19 -16.88
C ALA A 334 -5.92 -33.25 -17.01
N GLY A 335 -6.27 -33.61 -18.24
CA GLY A 335 -7.32 -34.57 -18.58
C GLY A 335 -8.64 -33.91 -18.99
N GLU A 336 -9.62 -34.75 -19.31
CA GLU A 336 -10.94 -34.31 -19.76
C GLU A 336 -11.81 -33.87 -18.58
N ARG A 337 -12.56 -32.77 -18.72
CA ARG A 337 -13.52 -32.27 -17.74
C ARG A 337 -14.78 -31.81 -18.44
N THR A 338 -15.94 -31.99 -17.81
CA THR A 338 -17.19 -31.38 -18.29
C THR A 338 -17.63 -30.35 -17.26
N ILE A 339 -17.85 -29.12 -17.70
CA ILE A 339 -18.27 -28.01 -16.85
C ILE A 339 -19.60 -27.43 -17.33
N PRO A 340 -20.49 -26.97 -16.44
CA PRO A 340 -21.49 -25.97 -16.83
C PRO A 340 -20.74 -24.73 -17.34
N VAL A 341 -21.32 -23.98 -18.29
CA VAL A 341 -20.69 -22.77 -18.83
C VAL A 341 -21.45 -21.54 -18.38
N GLY A 342 -20.75 -20.60 -17.73
CA GLY A 342 -21.25 -19.31 -17.30
C GLY A 342 -20.27 -18.57 -16.39
N ALA A 343 -20.70 -17.43 -15.86
CA ALA A 343 -19.95 -16.63 -14.90
C ALA A 343 -20.02 -17.27 -13.50
N TYR A 344 -18.89 -17.49 -12.86
CA TYR A 344 -18.83 -18.12 -11.55
C TYR A 344 -18.94 -17.08 -10.44
N ILE A 345 -19.92 -17.26 -9.57
CA ILE A 345 -20.17 -16.41 -8.41
C ILE A 345 -19.50 -17.06 -7.20
N THR A 346 -18.45 -16.44 -6.67
CA THR A 346 -17.70 -16.97 -5.53
C THR A 346 -18.44 -16.79 -4.22
N ASN A 347 -19.24 -15.74 -4.12
CA ASN A 347 -20.03 -15.42 -2.95
C ASN A 347 -21.29 -14.68 -3.37
N VAL A 348 -22.42 -15.12 -2.83
CA VAL A 348 -23.70 -14.44 -2.95
C VAL A 348 -23.94 -13.76 -1.60
N ALA A 349 -23.75 -12.43 -1.54
CA ALA A 349 -23.83 -11.72 -0.28
C ALA A 349 -25.28 -11.70 0.25
N GLU A 350 -25.45 -11.92 1.55
CA GLU A 350 -26.77 -11.89 2.18
C GLU A 350 -27.48 -10.54 1.94
N GLU A 351 -28.81 -10.59 1.86
CA GLU A 351 -29.68 -9.42 1.63
C GLU A 351 -29.50 -8.72 0.27
N GLN A 352 -28.67 -9.24 -0.62
CA GLN A 352 -28.47 -8.71 -1.97
C GLN A 352 -29.48 -9.26 -3.00
N PRO A 353 -29.65 -8.59 -4.16
CA PRO A 353 -30.63 -8.96 -5.19
C PRO A 353 -30.66 -10.45 -5.55
N LEU A 354 -29.51 -11.04 -5.92
CA LEU A 354 -29.48 -12.45 -6.31
C LEU A 354 -29.75 -13.40 -5.14
N ALA A 355 -29.26 -13.08 -3.94
CA ALA A 355 -29.50 -13.85 -2.72
C ALA A 355 -30.99 -13.91 -2.39
N ASN A 356 -31.66 -12.76 -2.46
CA ASN A 356 -33.09 -12.64 -2.14
C ASN A 356 -33.97 -13.42 -3.11
N ALA A 357 -33.57 -13.52 -4.38
CA ALA A 357 -34.32 -14.25 -5.41
C ALA A 357 -34.05 -15.76 -5.40
N THR A 358 -32.80 -16.18 -5.16
CA THR A 358 -32.39 -17.60 -5.23
C THR A 358 -32.47 -18.31 -3.88
N GLY A 359 -32.37 -17.59 -2.77
CA GLY A 359 -32.12 -18.14 -1.44
C GLY A 359 -30.73 -18.79 -1.28
N ALA A 360 -29.86 -18.69 -2.28
CA ALA A 360 -28.54 -19.28 -2.27
C ALA A 360 -27.53 -18.31 -1.64
N THR A 361 -26.74 -18.84 -0.71
CA THR A 361 -25.55 -18.17 -0.15
C THR A 361 -24.25 -18.89 -0.53
N GLU A 362 -24.37 -20.06 -1.18
CA GLU A 362 -23.24 -20.85 -1.68
C GLU A 362 -22.83 -20.41 -3.10
N PRO A 363 -21.60 -20.74 -3.55
CA PRO A 363 -21.16 -20.46 -4.91
C PRO A 363 -22.08 -21.06 -5.97
N LEU A 364 -22.35 -20.31 -7.02
CA LEU A 364 -23.21 -20.72 -8.14
C LEU A 364 -22.68 -20.19 -9.46
N ILE A 365 -23.30 -20.57 -10.58
CA ILE A 365 -22.90 -20.08 -11.91
C ILE A 365 -24.08 -19.39 -12.58
N VAL A 366 -23.90 -18.15 -13.02
CA VAL A 366 -24.88 -17.44 -13.85
C VAL A 366 -24.65 -17.81 -15.32
N THR A 367 -25.68 -18.31 -15.96
CA THR A 367 -25.64 -18.94 -17.28
C THR A 367 -26.48 -18.17 -18.31
N SER A 368 -27.42 -17.34 -17.85
CA SER A 368 -28.14 -16.36 -18.68
C SER A 368 -28.59 -15.17 -17.84
N LEU A 369 -28.63 -13.99 -18.45
CA LEU A 369 -29.23 -12.77 -17.91
C LEU A 369 -30.11 -12.13 -18.98
N ASP A 370 -31.40 -11.94 -18.67
CA ASP A 370 -32.41 -11.38 -19.58
C ASP A 370 -32.45 -12.04 -20.96
N GLY A 371 -32.32 -13.38 -21.00
CA GLY A 371 -32.25 -14.15 -22.24
C GLY A 371 -30.91 -14.06 -22.99
N THR A 372 -29.98 -13.21 -22.55
CA THR A 372 -28.61 -13.16 -23.05
C THR A 372 -27.82 -14.33 -22.49
N ARG A 373 -27.14 -15.08 -23.35
CA ARG A 373 -26.28 -16.21 -22.95
C ARG A 373 -25.01 -15.68 -22.28
N ILE A 374 -24.69 -16.21 -21.11
CA ILE A 374 -23.46 -15.87 -20.39
C ILE A 374 -22.49 -17.05 -20.46
N THR A 375 -21.28 -16.82 -20.95
CA THR A 375 -20.22 -17.84 -21.02
C THR A 375 -19.00 -17.50 -20.17
N SER A 376 -18.86 -16.25 -19.75
CA SER A 376 -17.76 -15.76 -18.93
C SER A 376 -18.23 -14.67 -17.96
N SER A 377 -17.37 -14.31 -17.00
CA SER A 377 -17.55 -13.13 -16.15
C SER A 377 -17.67 -11.84 -16.97
N THR A 378 -16.91 -11.70 -18.05
CA THR A 378 -16.95 -10.56 -18.97
C THR A 378 -18.33 -10.42 -19.63
N ASP A 379 -18.91 -11.52 -20.11
CA ASP A 379 -20.25 -11.50 -20.71
C ASP A 379 -21.30 -11.04 -19.70
N LEU A 380 -21.18 -11.48 -18.44
CA LEU A 380 -22.10 -11.08 -17.38
C LEU A 380 -21.96 -9.59 -17.06
N GLN A 381 -20.74 -9.07 -16.97
CA GLN A 381 -20.50 -7.64 -16.74
C GLN A 381 -21.10 -6.80 -17.87
N VAL A 382 -20.81 -7.14 -19.12
CA VAL A 382 -21.37 -6.44 -20.29
C VAL A 382 -22.90 -6.53 -20.32
N ALA A 383 -23.48 -7.66 -19.95
CA ALA A 383 -24.93 -7.80 -19.87
C ALA A 383 -25.56 -6.94 -18.77
N LEU A 384 -24.89 -6.80 -17.62
CA LEU A 384 -25.33 -5.95 -16.50
C LEU A 384 -25.19 -4.46 -16.82
N ASP A 385 -24.13 -4.05 -17.54
CA ASP A 385 -23.93 -2.67 -17.96
C ASP A 385 -25.05 -2.16 -18.88
N GLY A 386 -25.75 -3.07 -19.55
CA GLY A 386 -26.93 -2.78 -20.36
C GLY A 386 -28.26 -2.68 -19.58
N THR A 387 -28.23 -2.72 -18.24
CA THR A 387 -29.44 -2.78 -17.39
C THR A 387 -29.51 -1.62 -16.39
N ASP A 388 -30.74 -1.29 -15.98
CA ASP A 388 -31.02 -0.20 -15.04
C ASP A 388 -31.26 -0.71 -13.59
N PRO A 389 -30.88 0.06 -12.56
CA PRO A 389 -31.27 -0.24 -11.18
C PRO A 389 -32.80 -0.32 -11.00
N GLY A 390 -33.26 -1.32 -10.26
CA GLY A 390 -34.69 -1.59 -10.04
C GLY A 390 -35.39 -2.34 -11.18
N GLN A 391 -34.71 -2.60 -12.31
CA GLN A 391 -35.22 -3.48 -13.36
C GLN A 391 -35.32 -4.92 -12.84
N THR A 392 -36.41 -5.62 -13.14
CA THR A 392 -36.53 -7.06 -12.88
C THR A 392 -36.19 -7.83 -14.14
N VAL A 393 -35.16 -8.68 -14.08
CA VAL A 393 -34.68 -9.50 -15.20
C VAL A 393 -34.67 -10.98 -14.84
N PRO A 394 -35.00 -11.89 -15.78
CA PRO A 394 -34.85 -13.32 -15.56
C PRO A 394 -33.37 -13.70 -15.60
N VAL A 395 -32.90 -14.41 -14.58
CA VAL A 395 -31.52 -14.89 -14.44
C VAL A 395 -31.52 -16.41 -14.35
N GLU A 396 -30.83 -17.09 -15.27
CA GLU A 396 -30.63 -18.54 -15.20
C GLU A 396 -29.34 -18.86 -14.44
N VAL A 397 -29.48 -19.54 -13.30
CA VAL A 397 -28.36 -20.00 -12.47
C VAL A 397 -28.22 -21.51 -12.50
N TYR A 398 -26.99 -21.99 -12.37
CA TYR A 398 -26.66 -23.37 -12.09
C TYR A 398 -26.19 -23.50 -10.64
N VAL A 399 -26.99 -24.19 -9.82
CA VAL A 399 -26.80 -24.37 -8.37
C VAL A 399 -27.26 -25.78 -8.00
N ASP A 400 -26.54 -26.46 -7.10
CA ASP A 400 -26.83 -27.83 -6.66
C ASP A 400 -26.98 -28.87 -7.80
N GLY A 401 -26.30 -28.64 -8.93
CA GLY A 401 -26.36 -29.54 -10.09
C GLY A 401 -27.54 -29.29 -11.05
N GLU A 402 -28.39 -28.31 -10.76
CA GLU A 402 -29.60 -28.01 -11.53
C GLU A 402 -29.59 -26.58 -12.10
N PHE A 403 -30.26 -26.39 -13.24
CA PHE A 403 -30.51 -25.07 -13.80
C PHE A 403 -31.84 -24.54 -13.27
N ARG A 404 -31.84 -23.30 -12.78
CA ARG A 404 -33.04 -22.61 -12.27
C ARG A 404 -33.07 -21.20 -12.83
N THR A 405 -34.22 -20.78 -13.33
CA THR A 405 -34.46 -19.38 -13.72
C THR A 405 -35.21 -18.68 -12.59
N VAL A 406 -34.70 -17.54 -12.16
CA VAL A 406 -35.29 -16.69 -11.13
C VAL A 406 -35.42 -15.26 -11.64
N ASP A 407 -36.50 -14.58 -11.28
CA ASP A 407 -36.64 -13.15 -11.56
C ASP A 407 -35.91 -12.36 -10.47
N VAL A 408 -34.94 -11.54 -10.88
CA VAL A 408 -34.09 -10.76 -9.97
C VAL A 408 -34.35 -9.28 -10.21
N THR A 409 -34.77 -8.56 -9.17
CA THR A 409 -34.82 -7.09 -9.20
C THR A 409 -33.44 -6.54 -8.89
N LEU A 410 -32.80 -5.94 -9.88
CA LEU A 410 -31.44 -5.43 -9.79
C LEU A 410 -31.33 -4.27 -8.80
N GLY A 411 -30.23 -4.25 -8.04
CA GLY A 411 -29.83 -3.10 -7.23
C GLY A 411 -29.12 -2.04 -8.05
N GLU A 412 -28.66 -0.99 -7.39
CA GLU A 412 -27.78 0.01 -7.97
C GLU A 412 -26.32 -0.37 -7.69
N ASN A 413 -25.51 -0.46 -8.75
CA ASN A 413 -24.08 -0.69 -8.61
C ASN A 413 -23.44 0.60 -8.10
N PRO A 414 -22.77 0.61 -6.94
CA PRO A 414 -22.17 1.82 -6.38
C PRO A 414 -21.00 2.37 -7.21
N GLN A 415 -20.52 1.65 -8.22
CA GLN A 415 -19.37 2.04 -9.03
C GLN A 415 -19.76 2.87 -10.26
N ASP A 416 -20.77 2.43 -10.99
CA ASP A 416 -21.18 2.98 -12.29
C ASP A 416 -22.67 3.40 -12.34
N GLY A 417 -23.47 3.03 -11.34
CA GLY A 417 -24.90 3.29 -11.28
C GLY A 417 -25.75 2.34 -12.14
N ASN A 418 -25.16 1.32 -12.78
CA ASN A 418 -25.88 0.33 -13.58
C ASN A 418 -26.58 -0.72 -12.69
N GLY A 419 -27.32 -1.63 -13.32
CA GLY A 419 -27.97 -2.75 -12.64
C GLY A 419 -26.97 -3.68 -11.92
N PHE A 420 -27.30 -4.05 -10.68
CA PHE A 420 -26.41 -4.82 -9.81
C PHE A 420 -27.06 -6.08 -9.25
N LEU A 421 -26.37 -7.23 -9.35
CA LEU A 421 -26.83 -8.50 -8.76
C LEU A 421 -26.44 -8.68 -7.29
N GLY A 422 -25.48 -7.89 -6.79
CA GLY A 422 -24.95 -8.03 -5.43
C GLY A 422 -24.16 -9.31 -5.20
N VAL A 423 -23.25 -9.59 -6.13
CA VAL A 423 -22.44 -10.82 -6.16
C VAL A 423 -20.96 -10.51 -6.34
N ASN A 424 -20.12 -11.40 -5.84
CA ASN A 424 -18.69 -11.41 -6.19
C ASN A 424 -18.45 -12.41 -7.31
N ILE A 425 -17.91 -11.92 -8.43
CA ILE A 425 -17.67 -12.72 -9.64
C ILE A 425 -16.18 -13.11 -9.67
N PHE A 426 -15.89 -14.37 -9.98
CA PHE A 426 -14.53 -14.79 -10.32
C PHE A 426 -14.27 -14.56 -11.81
N ASP A 427 -13.11 -14.01 -12.15
CA ASP A 427 -12.74 -13.76 -13.54
C ASP A 427 -12.58 -15.05 -14.35
N GLY A 428 -13.28 -15.12 -15.48
CA GLY A 428 -13.25 -16.24 -16.43
C GLY A 428 -14.57 -17.03 -16.48
N THR A 429 -14.48 -18.32 -16.74
CA THR A 429 -15.64 -19.21 -16.98
C THR A 429 -15.70 -20.29 -15.92
N SER A 430 -16.81 -20.38 -15.21
CA SER A 430 -17.09 -21.47 -14.27
C SER A 430 -15.98 -21.73 -13.25
N GLY A 431 -15.32 -20.66 -12.78
CA GLY A 431 -14.28 -20.71 -11.77
C GLY A 431 -12.89 -21.01 -12.32
N LEU A 432 -12.72 -20.96 -13.64
CA LEU A 432 -11.46 -21.09 -14.36
C LEU A 432 -11.14 -19.78 -15.09
N LEU A 433 -9.97 -19.21 -14.81
CA LEU A 433 -9.47 -18.05 -15.55
C LEU A 433 -8.97 -18.52 -16.92
N LEU A 434 -9.89 -18.56 -17.88
CA LEU A 434 -9.62 -18.94 -19.26
C LEU A 434 -9.13 -17.73 -20.05
N THR A 435 -7.91 -17.81 -20.58
CA THR A 435 -7.32 -16.78 -21.42
C THR A 435 -6.52 -17.43 -22.54
N ASP A 436 -6.44 -16.76 -23.68
CA ASP A 436 -5.63 -17.18 -24.83
C ASP A 436 -4.38 -16.31 -25.04
N PHE A 437 -4.21 -15.29 -24.20
CA PHE A 437 -3.08 -14.37 -24.20
C PHE A 437 -2.20 -14.55 -22.95
N GLY A 438 -2.80 -14.54 -21.75
CA GLY A 438 -2.12 -14.85 -20.50
C GLY A 438 -1.27 -13.72 -19.91
N MET A 439 -1.70 -12.46 -20.04
CA MET A 439 -1.12 -11.33 -19.32
C MET A 439 -1.88 -11.03 -18.01
N GLN A 440 -1.20 -10.32 -17.11
CA GLN A 440 -1.77 -9.72 -15.90
C GLN A 440 -1.77 -8.20 -16.06
N GLU A 441 -2.92 -7.56 -15.87
CA GLU A 441 -3.03 -6.11 -15.93
C GLU A 441 -2.48 -5.45 -14.66
N TYR A 442 -1.78 -4.33 -14.83
CA TYR A 442 -1.43 -3.43 -13.75
C TYR A 442 -2.47 -2.31 -13.62
N PRO A 443 -3.12 -2.10 -12.45
CA PRO A 443 -4.21 -1.14 -12.30
C PRO A 443 -3.70 0.31 -12.17
N ALA A 444 -3.02 0.82 -13.20
CA ALA A 444 -2.34 2.12 -13.20
C ALA A 444 -3.30 3.28 -12.92
N ALA A 445 -4.46 3.25 -13.56
CA ALA A 445 -5.55 4.23 -13.38
C ALA A 445 -6.05 4.26 -11.94
N THR A 446 -6.30 3.10 -11.33
CA THR A 446 -6.72 2.99 -9.94
C THR A 446 -5.72 3.63 -8.98
N TYR A 447 -4.41 3.38 -9.12
CA TYR A 447 -3.42 4.02 -8.23
C TYR A 447 -3.39 5.54 -8.39
N LEU A 448 -3.50 6.04 -9.62
CA LEU A 448 -3.50 7.47 -9.87
C LEU A 448 -4.72 8.15 -9.22
N SER A 449 -5.90 7.55 -9.35
CA SER A 449 -7.12 8.03 -8.70
C SER A 449 -7.05 7.94 -7.18
N LEU A 450 -6.47 6.87 -6.62
CA LEU A 450 -6.24 6.74 -5.17
C LEU A 450 -5.27 7.80 -4.61
N LEU A 451 -4.44 8.40 -5.46
CA LEU A 451 -3.58 9.53 -5.12
C LEU A 451 -4.24 10.90 -5.40
N GLY A 452 -5.51 10.91 -5.84
CA GLY A 452 -6.27 12.13 -6.13
C GLY A 452 -6.10 12.66 -7.56
N GLY A 453 -5.48 11.89 -8.46
CA GLY A 453 -5.35 12.22 -9.87
C GLY A 453 -6.55 11.76 -10.71
N ASP A 454 -6.50 12.07 -12.01
CA ASP A 454 -7.50 11.60 -12.97
C ASP A 454 -7.06 10.26 -13.58
N GLY A 455 -7.66 9.17 -13.10
CA GLY A 455 -7.46 7.83 -13.67
C GLY A 455 -8.30 7.53 -14.91
N GLY A 456 -9.17 8.46 -15.35
CA GLY A 456 -10.08 8.25 -16.47
C GLY A 456 -11.03 7.06 -16.27
N ASP A 457 -11.49 6.49 -17.38
CA ASP A 457 -12.48 5.38 -17.40
C ASP A 457 -11.93 4.07 -16.81
N GLY A 458 -10.62 3.95 -16.62
CA GLY A 458 -9.97 2.80 -15.96
C GLY A 458 -9.92 2.90 -14.43
N ALA A 459 -10.41 3.99 -13.83
CA ALA A 459 -10.46 4.15 -12.39
C ALA A 459 -11.56 3.26 -11.79
N GLY A 460 -11.20 2.08 -11.29
CA GLY A 460 -12.16 1.14 -10.71
C GLY A 460 -12.85 1.66 -9.44
N GLY A 461 -13.92 0.98 -9.01
CA GLY A 461 -14.75 1.39 -7.85
C GLY A 461 -14.02 1.57 -6.52
N LEU A 462 -12.84 0.94 -6.35
CA LEU A 462 -11.97 1.20 -5.19
C LEU A 462 -11.58 2.68 -5.08
N ALA A 463 -11.32 3.36 -6.20
CA ALA A 463 -10.98 4.78 -6.18
C ALA A 463 -12.15 5.65 -5.69
N ASN A 464 -13.38 5.34 -6.12
CA ASN A 464 -14.59 6.06 -5.73
C ASN A 464 -14.87 5.93 -4.22
N ALA A 465 -14.53 4.78 -3.61
CA ALA A 465 -14.66 4.59 -2.16
C ALA A 465 -13.76 5.52 -1.33
N PHE A 466 -12.64 5.98 -1.89
CA PHE A 466 -11.63 6.79 -1.18
C PHE A 466 -11.47 8.22 -1.75
N GLY A 467 -12.19 8.60 -2.81
CA GLY A 467 -12.00 9.87 -3.53
C GLY A 467 -12.70 11.10 -2.93
N GLY A 468 -13.38 10.98 -1.79
CA GLY A 468 -14.30 12.01 -1.27
C GLY A 468 -13.67 13.07 -0.36
N SER A 469 -12.46 12.87 0.16
CA SER A 469 -11.84 13.84 1.09
C SER A 469 -10.30 13.78 1.13
N PRO A 470 -9.63 14.91 1.42
CA PRO A 470 -8.17 14.94 1.60
C PRO A 470 -7.65 13.97 2.67
N LEU A 471 -8.44 13.70 3.71
CA LEU A 471 -8.07 12.74 4.76
C LEU A 471 -8.12 11.30 4.27
N GLN A 472 -9.06 10.95 3.38
CA GLN A 472 -9.10 9.63 2.74
C GLN A 472 -7.89 9.43 1.82
N LEU A 473 -7.48 10.46 1.07
CA LEU A 473 -6.25 10.40 0.25
C LEU A 473 -5.00 10.14 1.11
N VAL A 474 -4.89 10.82 2.26
CA VAL A 474 -3.81 10.53 3.24
C VAL A 474 -3.92 9.08 3.72
N TYR A 475 -5.09 8.65 4.16
CA TYR A 475 -5.30 7.30 4.68
C TYR A 475 -4.91 6.23 3.66
N VAL A 476 -5.42 6.32 2.44
CA VAL A 476 -5.15 5.32 1.40
C VAL A 476 -3.69 5.35 0.95
N SER A 477 -3.06 6.53 0.90
CA SER A 477 -1.62 6.65 0.60
C SER A 477 -0.73 5.91 1.60
N LEU A 478 -1.16 5.80 2.86
CA LEU A 478 -0.43 5.01 3.87
C LEU A 478 -0.57 3.50 3.65
N LEU A 479 -1.67 3.07 3.02
CA LEU A 479 -1.96 1.67 2.70
C LEU A 479 -1.33 1.22 1.39
N LEU A 480 -1.07 2.12 0.44
CA LEU A 480 -0.56 1.80 -0.90
C LEU A 480 0.69 0.90 -0.91
N PRO A 481 1.70 1.09 -0.02
CA PRO A 481 2.84 0.18 0.03
C PRO A 481 2.47 -1.25 0.46
N LEU A 482 1.31 -1.45 1.09
CA LEU A 482 0.76 -2.74 1.52
C LEU A 482 -0.57 -3.07 0.82
N ALA A 483 -0.83 -2.46 -0.35
CA ALA A 483 -2.10 -2.59 -1.05
C ALA A 483 -2.47 -4.05 -1.37
N SER A 484 -1.49 -4.95 -1.56
CA SER A 484 -1.77 -6.36 -1.87
C SER A 484 -2.48 -7.07 -0.75
N VAL A 485 -2.21 -6.66 0.49
CA VAL A 485 -2.81 -7.23 1.68
C VAL A 485 -4.13 -6.53 1.99
N VAL A 486 -4.16 -5.20 1.90
CA VAL A 486 -5.26 -4.40 2.42
C VAL A 486 -6.36 -4.19 1.38
N LEU A 487 -5.97 -4.01 0.12
CA LEU A 487 -6.85 -3.65 -1.00
C LEU A 487 -6.96 -4.76 -2.05
N GLY A 488 -6.15 -5.82 -1.97
CA GLY A 488 -6.14 -6.93 -2.92
C GLY A 488 -5.54 -6.60 -4.29
N ILE A 489 -4.91 -5.43 -4.44
CA ILE A 489 -4.22 -4.98 -5.67
C ILE A 489 -2.70 -4.95 -5.44
N PRO A 490 -1.83 -5.03 -6.46
CA PRO A 490 -0.38 -5.01 -6.26
C PRO A 490 0.12 -3.86 -5.34
N ASN A 491 1.27 -4.04 -4.68
CA ASN A 491 1.80 -2.97 -3.84
C ASN A 491 2.26 -1.78 -4.70
N PHE A 492 1.97 -0.57 -4.24
CA PHE A 492 2.42 0.67 -4.86
C PHE A 492 3.39 1.40 -3.91
N PRO A 493 4.69 1.15 -4.05
CA PRO A 493 5.72 1.84 -3.26
C PRO A 493 6.09 3.22 -3.84
N GLY A 494 5.47 3.61 -4.96
CA GLY A 494 5.76 4.83 -5.71
C GLY A 494 5.95 4.56 -7.21
N PHE A 495 6.16 5.63 -7.97
CA PHE A 495 6.45 5.60 -9.40
C PHE A 495 7.90 5.14 -9.62
N THR A 496 8.14 3.83 -9.61
CA THR A 496 9.51 3.26 -9.68
C THR A 496 9.65 2.19 -10.75
N GLY A 497 10.86 2.08 -11.31
CA GLY A 497 11.22 1.04 -12.26
C GLY A 497 10.27 0.97 -13.45
N GLU A 498 9.84 -0.25 -13.76
CA GLU A 498 8.92 -0.62 -14.83
C GLU A 498 7.56 0.10 -14.76
N VAL A 499 7.08 0.45 -13.56
CA VAL A 499 5.78 1.10 -13.35
C VAL A 499 5.75 2.53 -13.92
N ILE A 500 6.89 3.19 -14.07
CA ILE A 500 6.96 4.55 -14.62
C ILE A 500 6.39 4.60 -16.04
N ASN A 501 6.58 3.54 -16.83
CA ASN A 501 6.11 3.46 -18.21
C ASN A 501 4.57 3.46 -18.31
N PHE A 502 3.84 3.21 -17.23
CA PHE A 502 2.37 3.27 -17.22
C PHE A 502 1.83 4.69 -17.08
N TYR A 503 2.70 5.66 -16.89
CA TYR A 503 2.34 7.04 -16.64
C TYR A 503 3.08 7.97 -17.58
N GLN A 504 2.45 9.10 -17.86
CA GLN A 504 3.06 10.20 -18.60
C GLN A 504 2.92 11.49 -17.81
N VAL A 505 3.79 12.44 -18.11
CA VAL A 505 3.88 13.71 -17.38
C VAL A 505 3.36 14.84 -18.27
N GLY A 506 2.50 15.68 -17.69
CA GLY A 506 1.95 16.87 -18.31
C GLY A 506 1.72 17.98 -17.29
N GLY A 507 0.77 18.87 -17.57
CA GLY A 507 0.30 19.85 -16.59
C GLY A 507 1.36 20.86 -16.09
N PRO A 508 1.15 21.45 -14.90
CA PRO A 508 1.99 22.53 -14.35
C PRO A 508 3.48 22.16 -14.18
N PHE A 509 3.79 20.90 -13.90
CA PHE A 509 5.16 20.41 -13.77
C PHE A 509 5.67 19.62 -14.97
N GLY A 510 4.96 19.67 -16.11
CA GLY A 510 5.39 19.03 -17.36
C GLY A 510 6.82 19.35 -17.79
N PHE A 511 7.30 20.57 -17.48
CA PHE A 511 8.66 21.00 -17.79
C PHE A 511 9.77 20.21 -17.06
N LEU A 512 9.43 19.49 -15.99
CA LEU A 512 10.38 18.63 -15.26
C LEU A 512 10.55 17.26 -15.91
N GLY A 513 9.69 16.88 -16.87
CA GLY A 513 9.69 15.55 -17.48
C GLY A 513 9.67 14.43 -16.42
N GLY A 514 10.54 13.43 -16.57
CA GLY A 514 10.67 12.34 -15.59
C GLY A 514 11.03 12.79 -14.16
N GLY A 515 11.48 14.02 -13.96
CA GLY A 515 11.71 14.60 -12.64
C GLY A 515 10.45 14.72 -11.78
N VAL A 516 9.26 14.73 -12.39
CA VAL A 516 7.98 14.72 -11.66
C VAL A 516 7.81 13.42 -10.86
N PHE A 517 8.20 12.27 -11.40
CA PHE A 517 8.12 11.00 -10.68
C PHE A 517 9.07 10.96 -9.47
N ILE A 518 10.27 11.51 -9.61
CA ILE A 518 11.23 11.65 -8.50
C ILE A 518 10.62 12.54 -7.41
N LEU A 519 10.07 13.69 -7.79
CA LEU A 519 9.42 14.60 -6.85
C LEU A 519 8.23 13.94 -6.15
N ALA A 520 7.40 13.20 -6.89
CA ALA A 520 6.27 12.45 -6.33
C ALA A 520 6.73 11.44 -5.29
N ASN A 521 7.75 10.62 -5.59
CA ASN A 521 8.28 9.62 -4.66
C ASN A 521 8.92 10.28 -3.42
N LEU A 522 9.68 11.36 -3.59
CA LEU A 522 10.26 12.10 -2.47
C LEU A 522 9.20 12.66 -1.55
N LEU A 523 8.12 13.26 -2.09
CA LEU A 523 7.02 13.79 -1.31
C LEU A 523 6.23 12.67 -0.62
N PHE A 524 5.92 11.60 -1.34
CA PHE A 524 5.22 10.42 -0.82
C PHE A 524 5.95 9.84 0.40
N TRP A 525 7.23 9.51 0.26
CA TRP A 525 8.01 8.93 1.35
C TRP A 525 8.35 9.93 2.45
N THR A 526 8.56 11.21 2.12
CA THR A 526 8.72 12.26 3.15
C THR A 526 7.46 12.36 4.00
N ALA A 527 6.29 12.41 3.40
CA ALA A 527 5.02 12.49 4.11
C ALA A 527 4.77 11.24 4.95
N TRP A 528 4.92 10.05 4.36
CA TRP A 528 4.74 8.77 5.04
C TRP A 528 5.65 8.67 6.28
N ILE A 529 6.97 8.88 6.10
CA ILE A 529 7.95 8.73 7.19
C ILE A 529 7.74 9.79 8.27
N ASN A 530 7.46 11.05 7.90
CA ASN A 530 7.25 12.10 8.89
C ASN A 530 5.99 11.87 9.72
N LEU A 531 4.90 11.40 9.10
CA LEU A 531 3.69 11.07 9.84
C LEU A 531 3.99 10.00 10.88
N GLN A 532 4.69 8.95 10.47
CA GLN A 532 4.95 7.77 11.30
C GLN A 532 5.98 8.08 12.39
N LEU A 533 6.98 8.92 12.10
CA LEU A 533 7.90 9.46 13.11
C LEU A 533 7.17 10.32 14.14
N GLY A 534 6.21 11.15 13.71
CA GLY A 534 5.37 11.95 14.59
C GLY A 534 4.48 11.08 15.50
N LEU A 535 3.76 10.12 14.93
CA LEU A 535 2.91 9.17 15.65
C LEU A 535 3.72 8.31 16.63
N PHE A 536 4.87 7.78 16.21
CA PHE A 536 5.75 6.99 17.06
C PHE A 536 6.24 7.80 18.26
N ASN A 537 6.61 9.08 18.06
CA ASN A 537 7.00 9.95 19.17
C ASN A 537 5.83 10.38 20.07
N CYS A 538 4.57 10.18 19.67
CA CYS A 538 3.41 10.35 20.56
C CYS A 538 3.19 9.17 21.51
N ILE A 539 3.83 8.02 21.30
CA ILE A 539 3.68 6.84 22.16
C ILE A 539 4.08 7.20 23.61
N PRO A 540 3.21 6.95 24.61
CA PRO A 540 3.46 7.31 26.01
C PRO A 540 4.47 6.38 26.71
N GLY A 541 5.70 6.31 26.20
CA GLY A 541 6.78 5.50 26.75
C GLY A 541 8.13 6.20 26.66
N TYR A 542 8.99 6.06 27.67
CA TYR A 542 10.37 6.53 27.63
C TYR A 542 11.21 5.58 26.74
N PRO A 543 12.12 6.07 25.88
CA PRO A 543 12.70 7.42 25.81
C PRO A 543 11.99 8.45 24.93
N LEU A 544 10.82 8.12 24.35
CA LEU A 544 10.10 8.94 23.38
C LEU A 544 9.53 10.24 23.98
N ASP A 545 9.26 11.23 23.13
CA ASP A 545 8.70 12.52 23.56
C ASP A 545 7.35 12.37 24.27
N GLY A 546 6.50 11.45 23.82
CA GLY A 546 5.22 11.15 24.43
C GLY A 546 5.36 10.75 25.89
N GLY A 547 6.40 9.99 26.24
CA GLY A 547 6.73 9.68 27.63
C GLY A 547 7.14 10.91 28.46
N ARG A 548 7.85 11.87 27.85
CA ARG A 548 8.28 13.12 28.50
C ARG A 548 7.10 14.09 28.68
N ILE A 549 6.21 14.17 27.70
CA ILE A 549 4.95 14.92 27.75
C ILE A 549 4.04 14.31 28.82
N LEU A 550 3.84 12.98 28.82
CA LEU A 550 3.07 12.26 29.84
C LEU A 550 3.59 12.56 31.24
N ARG A 551 4.90 12.48 31.44
CA ARG A 551 5.53 12.79 32.73
C ARG A 551 5.23 14.22 33.17
N THR A 552 5.43 15.20 32.29
CA THR A 552 5.20 16.61 32.62
C THR A 552 3.71 16.87 32.92
N GLY A 553 2.81 16.19 32.20
CA GLY A 553 1.36 16.21 32.47
C GLY A 553 0.99 15.57 33.80
N ALA A 554 1.53 14.40 34.11
CA ALA A 554 1.34 13.71 35.39
C ALA A 554 1.85 14.57 36.56
N GLU A 555 3.02 15.20 36.43
CA GLU A 555 3.55 16.14 37.43
C GLU A 555 2.61 17.33 37.64
N ALA A 556 1.99 17.86 36.58
CA ALA A 556 1.02 18.94 36.68
C ALA A 556 -0.24 18.52 37.46
N ILE A 557 -0.80 17.34 37.16
CA ILE A 557 -1.99 16.81 37.83
C ILE A 557 -1.69 16.47 39.29
N VAL A 558 -0.64 15.68 39.55
CA VAL A 558 -0.25 15.23 40.89
C VAL A 558 0.14 16.40 41.78
N SER A 559 0.69 17.48 41.22
CA SER A 559 1.01 18.68 42.01
C SER A 559 -0.21 19.38 42.61
N ARG A 560 -1.42 19.06 42.17
CA ARG A 560 -2.68 19.57 42.71
C ARG A 560 -3.36 18.60 43.68
N LEU A 561 -2.83 17.39 43.86
CA LEU A 561 -3.39 16.37 44.73
C LEU A 561 -2.79 16.43 46.15
N PRO A 562 -3.57 16.08 47.19
CA PRO A 562 -3.10 16.00 48.56
C PRO A 562 -2.37 14.66 48.80
N VAL A 563 -1.21 14.49 48.18
CA VAL A 563 -0.34 13.30 48.33
C VAL A 563 1.04 13.74 48.79
N ASP A 564 1.59 13.01 49.76
CA ASP A 564 2.89 13.31 50.38
C ASP A 564 4.05 13.06 49.42
N ASP A 565 4.09 11.88 48.78
CA ASP A 565 5.16 11.52 47.83
C ASP A 565 4.71 11.62 46.37
N ARG A 566 4.65 12.87 45.91
CA ARG A 566 4.28 13.21 44.52
C ARG A 566 5.22 12.61 43.49
N HIS A 567 6.51 12.49 43.81
CA HIS A 567 7.51 11.93 42.89
C HIS A 567 7.26 10.45 42.65
N THR A 568 6.97 9.69 43.70
CA THR A 568 6.64 8.28 43.59
C THR A 568 5.35 8.08 42.80
N VAL A 569 4.31 8.88 43.05
CA VAL A 569 3.05 8.79 42.28
C VAL A 569 3.27 9.04 40.78
N VAL A 570 4.00 10.10 40.41
CA VAL A 570 4.32 10.40 39.00
C VAL A 570 5.12 9.27 38.36
N ARG A 571 6.13 8.75 39.08
CA ARG A 571 6.96 7.64 38.59
C ARG A 571 6.12 6.38 38.38
N THR A 572 5.22 6.05 39.31
CA THR A 572 4.34 4.89 39.19
C THR A 572 3.42 5.03 37.98
N ILE A 573 2.75 6.18 37.80
CA ILE A 573 1.86 6.41 36.65
C ILE A 573 2.62 6.25 35.33
N THR A 574 3.75 6.94 35.19
CA THR A 574 4.54 6.94 33.95
C THR A 574 5.15 5.57 33.65
N THR A 575 5.64 4.86 34.68
CA THR A 575 6.22 3.52 34.53
C THR A 575 5.15 2.49 34.19
N SER A 576 3.99 2.51 34.87
CA SER A 576 2.88 1.59 34.59
C SER A 576 2.35 1.76 33.17
N ILE A 577 2.12 2.99 32.73
CA ILE A 577 1.68 3.26 31.35
C ILE A 577 2.75 2.79 30.35
N GLY A 578 4.03 3.10 30.59
CA GLY A 578 5.12 2.67 29.71
C GLY A 578 5.29 1.16 29.63
N LEU A 579 5.15 0.44 30.75
CA LEU A 579 5.21 -1.03 30.79
C LEU A 579 3.99 -1.67 30.10
N THR A 580 2.79 -1.15 30.33
CA THR A 580 1.58 -1.61 29.64
C THR A 580 1.73 -1.43 28.14
N MET A 581 2.22 -0.27 27.70
CA MET A 581 2.46 0.00 26.28
C MET A 581 3.50 -0.93 25.66
N LEU A 582 4.61 -1.18 26.37
CA LEU A 582 5.63 -2.12 25.92
C LEU A 582 5.04 -3.53 25.79
N ALA A 583 4.27 -3.98 26.78
CA ALA A 583 3.60 -5.27 26.75
C ALA A 583 2.61 -5.36 25.58
N SER A 584 1.80 -4.32 25.35
CA SER A 584 0.87 -4.23 24.22
C SER A 584 1.58 -4.31 22.87
N LEU A 585 2.69 -3.60 22.69
CA LEU A 585 3.49 -3.65 21.46
C LEU A 585 4.13 -5.02 21.25
N LEU A 586 4.68 -5.64 22.29
CA LEU A 586 5.24 -6.99 22.20
C LEU A 586 4.16 -8.03 21.86
N LEU A 587 2.96 -7.91 22.43
CA LEU A 587 1.82 -8.75 22.07
C LEU A 587 1.36 -8.50 20.64
N MET A 588 1.37 -7.25 20.16
CA MET A 588 1.04 -6.93 18.77
C MET A 588 2.00 -7.58 17.78
N ILE A 589 3.29 -7.57 18.08
CA ILE A 589 4.35 -8.09 17.17
C ILE A 589 4.49 -9.61 17.28
N PHE A 590 4.51 -10.15 18.50
CA PHE A 590 4.84 -11.56 18.73
C PHE A 590 3.63 -12.41 19.12
N GLY A 591 2.53 -11.80 19.56
CA GLY A 591 1.31 -12.51 19.96
C GLY A 591 0.75 -13.42 18.88
N PRO A 592 0.60 -12.99 17.61
CA PRO A 592 0.13 -13.87 16.53
C PRO A 592 1.00 -15.14 16.40
N THR A 593 2.32 -15.00 16.44
CA THR A 593 3.25 -16.13 16.34
C THR A 593 3.32 -17.02 17.58
N LEU A 594 3.11 -16.45 18.77
CA LEU A 594 3.25 -17.16 20.04
C LEU A 594 1.94 -17.81 20.51
N LEU A 595 0.80 -17.25 20.12
CA LEU A 595 -0.53 -17.64 20.63
C LEU A 595 -1.44 -18.22 19.54
N GLY A 596 -1.24 -17.86 18.26
CA GLY A 596 -2.11 -18.24 17.15
C GLY A 596 -1.70 -19.50 16.39
N GLY A 597 -1.18 -20.50 17.12
CA GLY A 597 -0.52 -21.70 16.59
C GLY A 597 -1.23 -22.44 15.46
#